data_AF-A0A3L9I858-F1
#
_entry.id   AF-A0A3L9I858-F1
#
_cell.length_a   1.000
_cell.length_b   1.000
_cell.length_c   1.000
_cell.angle_alpha   90.00
_cell.angle_beta   90.00
_cell.angle_gamma   90.00
#
_symmetry.space_group_name_H-M   'P 1'
#
loop_
_entity.id
_entity.type
_entity.pdbx_description
1 polymer ?
#
loop_
_entity_poly.entity_id
_entity_poly.type
_entity_poly.pdbx_seq_one_letter_code
_entity_poly.pdbx_strand_id
1 'polypeptide(L)'
;MKKIFCITCHKISVPLKLTTDYLSSFPENIIIIHVDKKTNIDPFRRNLSPGIIYLNDRVDITWGTVSQIKAFINLLKEAVNFNPDYIFMLSGDDLLCMTNKNINATLRNIDYKNLIHYQDDRNPWIDPVIRVKYKYPDYFYARNASVFCRAKKKLMLKFNLLNTNDAFFKYRHLIHSFYKGTNWFGINNKTLEKIIRFLNDNHWYYDMYRHSLCGDEVFFHTLLKHLNVTDIYHNTTMINDALRYIDWATGPEYPRMLNEKDIEQIKKSGCIFARKFSDDINQEHFSYLLSVD
;
A
#
# COMPACT_ATOMS: atom_id res chain seq x y z
N MET A 1 -4.64 -9.98 -20.10
CA MET A 1 -4.82 -8.79 -19.25
C MET A 1 -3.49 -8.51 -18.58
N LYS A 2 -2.84 -7.43 -19.01
CA LYS A 2 -1.54 -6.99 -18.53
C LYS A 2 -1.69 -6.38 -17.14
N LYS A 3 -1.09 -7.03 -16.13
CA LYS A 3 -1.12 -6.56 -14.74
C LYS A 3 0.28 -6.15 -14.31
N ILE A 4 0.39 -5.07 -13.55
CA ILE A 4 1.66 -4.69 -12.92
C ILE A 4 1.54 -4.82 -11.40
N PHE A 5 2.50 -5.51 -10.80
CA PHE A 5 2.62 -5.66 -9.36
C PHE A 5 3.79 -4.79 -8.89
N CYS A 6 3.46 -3.64 -8.30
CA CYS A 6 4.41 -2.68 -7.75
C CYS A 6 4.67 -3.02 -6.28
N ILE A 7 5.90 -3.43 -5.95
CA ILE A 7 6.24 -3.99 -4.64
C ILE A 7 7.30 -3.11 -3.96
N THR A 8 7.06 -2.67 -2.72
CA THR A 8 8.10 -2.09 -1.86
C THR A 8 8.61 -3.11 -0.84
N CYS A 9 9.92 -3.33 -0.74
CA CYS A 9 10.49 -4.28 0.21
C CYS A 9 11.86 -3.84 0.75
N HIS A 10 12.23 -4.35 1.94
CA HIS A 10 13.54 -4.13 2.56
C HIS A 10 14.25 -5.43 2.96
N LYS A 11 13.56 -6.58 2.83
CA LYS A 11 14.08 -7.93 3.06
C LYS A 11 13.48 -8.91 2.03
N ILE A 12 14.17 -10.02 1.78
CA ILE A 12 13.63 -11.15 1.02
C ILE A 12 12.83 -12.01 1.99
N SER A 13 11.53 -11.77 2.08
CA SER A 13 10.62 -12.58 2.89
C SER A 13 10.14 -13.81 2.12
N VAL A 14 9.60 -14.80 2.83
CA VAL A 14 8.94 -15.93 2.17
C VAL A 14 7.74 -15.50 1.31
N PRO A 15 6.83 -14.60 1.79
CA PRO A 15 5.75 -14.07 0.95
C PRO A 15 6.21 -13.39 -0.35
N LEU A 16 7.29 -12.60 -0.29
CA LEU A 16 7.86 -11.95 -1.46
C LEU A 16 8.29 -12.99 -2.49
N LYS A 17 9.05 -14.00 -2.05
CA LYS A 17 9.56 -15.04 -2.94
C LYS A 17 8.42 -15.84 -3.57
N LEU A 18 7.50 -16.38 -2.77
CA LEU A 18 6.36 -17.17 -3.26
C LEU A 18 5.49 -16.38 -4.24
N THR A 19 5.17 -15.13 -3.90
CA THR A 19 4.32 -14.26 -4.74
C THR A 19 5.01 -13.91 -6.05
N THR A 20 6.29 -13.53 -6.01
CA THR A 20 7.02 -13.13 -7.23
C THR A 20 7.35 -14.33 -8.13
N ASP A 21 7.72 -15.48 -7.56
CA ASP A 21 7.96 -16.71 -8.30
C ASP A 21 6.68 -17.16 -9.02
N TYR A 22 5.53 -17.16 -8.35
CA TYR A 22 4.27 -17.49 -9.00
C TYR A 22 3.88 -16.49 -10.08
N LEU A 23 3.89 -15.19 -9.78
CA LEU A 23 3.42 -14.16 -10.72
C LEU A 23 4.29 -14.04 -11.96
N SER A 24 5.60 -14.26 -11.84
CA SER A 24 6.56 -14.21 -12.96
C SER A 24 6.43 -15.38 -13.93
N SER A 25 5.76 -16.47 -13.53
CA SER A 25 5.46 -17.60 -14.43
C SER A 25 4.43 -17.27 -15.53
N PHE A 26 3.81 -16.08 -15.46
CA PHE A 26 2.81 -15.62 -16.43
C PHE A 26 3.38 -14.44 -17.25
N PRO A 27 3.51 -14.59 -18.59
CA PRO A 27 4.19 -13.59 -19.43
C PRO A 27 3.46 -12.24 -19.52
N GLU A 28 2.16 -12.20 -19.23
CA GLU A 28 1.40 -10.95 -19.22
C GLU A 28 1.57 -10.13 -17.94
N ASN A 29 2.18 -10.70 -16.90
CA ASN A 29 2.42 -10.03 -15.63
C ASN A 29 3.78 -9.33 -15.65
N ILE A 30 3.81 -8.12 -15.12
CA ILE A 30 5.04 -7.36 -14.94
C ILE A 30 5.19 -7.10 -13.44
N ILE A 31 6.38 -7.32 -12.91
CA ILE A 31 6.70 -7.11 -11.51
C ILE A 31 7.74 -6.01 -11.43
N ILE A 32 7.43 -4.94 -10.69
CA ILE A 32 8.33 -3.81 -10.46
C ILE A 32 8.59 -3.72 -8.97
N ILE A 33 9.87 -3.83 -8.57
CA ILE A 33 10.28 -3.84 -7.18
C ILE A 33 11.10 -2.59 -6.85
N HIS A 34 10.65 -1.88 -5.83
CA HIS A 34 11.44 -0.93 -5.07
C HIS A 34 12.07 -1.66 -3.88
N VAL A 35 13.39 -1.82 -3.90
CA VAL A 35 14.16 -2.25 -2.73
C VAL A 35 14.62 -1.01 -1.98
N ASP A 36 14.32 -0.93 -0.68
CA ASP A 36 14.72 0.19 0.18
C ASP A 36 16.20 0.55 -0.05
N LYS A 37 16.49 1.85 -0.19
CA LYS A 37 17.85 2.34 -0.47
C LYS A 37 18.87 1.90 0.59
N LYS A 38 18.42 1.72 1.84
CA LYS A 38 19.23 1.22 2.97
C LYS A 38 19.68 -0.24 2.77
N THR A 39 18.96 -1.01 1.96
CA THR A 39 19.21 -2.43 1.75
C THR A 39 20.04 -2.68 0.49
N ASN A 40 20.98 -3.62 0.56
CA ASN A 40 21.71 -4.11 -0.61
C ASN A 40 20.74 -4.83 -1.57
N ILE A 41 20.71 -4.42 -2.84
CA ILE A 41 19.81 -4.95 -3.85
C ILE A 41 20.30 -6.26 -4.48
N ASP A 42 21.59 -6.55 -4.45
CA ASP A 42 22.17 -7.70 -5.17
C ASP A 42 21.60 -9.06 -4.74
N PRO A 43 21.33 -9.32 -3.44
CA PRO A 43 20.63 -10.54 -3.03
C PRO A 43 19.25 -10.68 -3.67
N PHE A 44 18.52 -9.59 -3.90
CA PHE A 44 17.19 -9.66 -4.53
C PHE A 44 17.32 -10.09 -5.99
N ARG A 45 18.25 -9.49 -6.74
CA ARG A 45 18.52 -9.82 -8.14
C ARG A 45 18.97 -11.26 -8.35
N ARG A 46 19.68 -11.84 -7.37
CA ARG A 46 20.17 -13.23 -7.44
C ARG A 46 19.13 -14.28 -7.04
N ASN A 47 18.24 -13.95 -6.10
CA ASN A 47 17.39 -14.95 -5.44
C ASN A 47 15.91 -14.86 -5.82
N LEU A 48 15.47 -13.79 -6.48
CA LEU A 48 14.11 -13.70 -7.00
C LEU A 48 14.09 -14.06 -8.49
N SER A 49 12.89 -14.40 -8.98
CA SER A 49 12.68 -14.84 -10.35
C SER A 49 13.19 -13.84 -11.41
N PRO A 50 13.68 -14.34 -12.56
CA PRO A 50 14.14 -13.49 -13.66
C PRO A 50 12.98 -12.68 -14.24
N GLY A 51 13.29 -11.56 -14.90
CA GLY A 51 12.27 -10.68 -15.52
C GLY A 51 11.64 -9.66 -14.57
N ILE A 52 11.97 -9.69 -13.28
CA ILE A 52 11.61 -8.63 -12.33
C ILE A 52 12.36 -7.34 -12.69
N ILE A 53 11.62 -6.23 -12.75
CA ILE A 53 12.17 -4.90 -12.96
C ILE A 53 12.48 -4.28 -11.59
N TYR A 54 13.73 -3.90 -11.37
CA TYR A 54 14.14 -3.21 -10.16
C TYR A 54 14.28 -1.71 -10.39
N LEU A 55 13.64 -0.90 -9.55
CA LEU A 55 13.79 0.55 -9.65
C LEU A 55 15.22 0.99 -9.36
N ASN A 56 15.73 1.87 -10.22
CA ASN A 56 17.01 2.55 -10.00
C ASN A 56 16.86 3.73 -9.03
N ASP A 57 15.76 4.50 -9.13
CA ASP A 57 15.46 5.61 -8.20
C ASP A 57 14.89 5.09 -6.87
N ARG A 58 15.79 4.46 -6.09
CA ARG A 58 15.49 3.90 -4.77
C ARG A 58 15.45 4.98 -3.71
N VAL A 59 14.52 4.80 -2.77
CA VAL A 59 14.21 5.74 -1.70
C VAL A 59 14.58 5.09 -0.39
N ASP A 60 15.25 5.85 0.47
CA ASP A 60 15.45 5.47 1.87
C ASP A 60 14.10 5.64 2.58
N ILE A 61 13.43 4.52 2.88
CA ILE A 61 12.10 4.58 3.48
C ILE A 61 12.24 4.61 5.00
N THR A 62 11.59 5.59 5.61
CA THR A 62 11.34 5.63 7.05
C THR A 62 9.84 5.52 7.28
N TRP A 63 9.42 4.52 8.07
CA TRP A 63 8.01 4.22 8.27
C TRP A 63 7.23 5.45 8.74
N GLY A 64 6.07 5.68 8.13
CA GLY A 64 5.18 6.79 8.47
C GLY A 64 5.66 8.17 7.99
N THR A 65 6.79 8.28 7.27
CA THR A 65 7.23 9.54 6.66
C THR A 65 6.81 9.62 5.20
N VAL A 66 6.94 10.80 4.59
CA VAL A 66 6.67 11.04 3.15
C VAL A 66 7.51 10.16 2.21
N SER A 67 8.62 9.59 2.67
CA SER A 67 9.48 8.71 1.87
C SER A 67 8.73 7.52 1.27
N GLN A 68 7.73 6.98 1.97
CA GLN A 68 6.89 5.90 1.45
C GLN A 68 6.01 6.36 0.27
N ILE A 69 5.43 7.57 0.36
CA ILE A 69 4.70 8.19 -0.75
C ILE A 69 5.62 8.36 -1.95
N LYS A 70 6.86 8.84 -1.74
CA LYS A 70 7.84 9.01 -2.82
C LYS A 70 8.18 7.69 -3.50
N ALA A 71 8.38 6.61 -2.73
CA ALA A 71 8.60 5.27 -3.29
C ALA A 71 7.41 4.79 -4.14
N PHE A 72 6.18 5.02 -3.67
CA PHE A 72 4.97 4.69 -4.43
C PHE A 72 4.90 5.49 -5.73
N ILE A 73 5.13 6.81 -5.69
CA ILE A 73 5.15 7.65 -6.90
C ILE A 73 6.19 7.15 -7.90
N ASN A 74 7.39 6.77 -7.45
CA ASN A 74 8.42 6.23 -8.34
C ASN A 74 7.99 4.91 -9.00
N LEU A 75 7.32 4.01 -8.25
CA LEU A 75 6.74 2.78 -8.80
C LEU A 75 5.66 3.07 -9.84
N LEU A 76 4.74 4.00 -9.55
CA LEU A 76 3.68 4.39 -10.49
C LEU A 76 4.23 5.04 -11.76
N LYS A 77 5.28 5.86 -11.63
CA LYS A 77 5.98 6.50 -12.78
C LYS A 77 6.67 5.49 -13.68
N GLU A 78 7.17 4.38 -13.13
CA GLU A 78 7.68 3.29 -13.94
C GLU A 78 6.54 2.49 -14.57
N ALA A 79 5.53 2.14 -13.77
CA ALA A 79 4.40 1.30 -14.20
C ALA A 79 3.62 1.89 -15.38
N VAL A 80 3.40 3.21 -15.40
CA VAL A 80 2.63 3.87 -16.47
C VAL A 80 3.26 3.70 -17.86
N ASN A 81 4.59 3.51 -17.94
CA ASN A 81 5.29 3.34 -19.22
C ASN A 81 4.94 2.02 -19.93
N PHE A 82 4.34 1.06 -19.23
CA PHE A 82 3.99 -0.25 -19.77
C PHE A 82 2.55 -0.33 -20.28
N ASN A 83 1.75 0.73 -20.13
CA ASN A 83 0.32 0.77 -20.47
C ASN A 83 -0.42 -0.49 -19.94
N PRO A 84 -0.48 -0.68 -18.61
CA PRO A 84 -1.15 -1.83 -17.99
C PRO A 84 -2.66 -1.79 -18.20
N ASP A 85 -3.34 -2.91 -17.97
CA ASP A 85 -4.80 -2.88 -17.75
C ASP A 85 -5.10 -2.51 -16.28
N TYR A 86 -4.27 -3.02 -15.37
CA TYR A 86 -4.45 -2.86 -13.92
C TYR A 86 -3.12 -2.89 -13.18
N ILE A 87 -3.03 -2.18 -12.05
CA ILE A 87 -1.86 -2.24 -11.18
C ILE A 87 -2.24 -2.55 -9.74
N PHE A 88 -1.33 -3.17 -9.01
CA PHE A 88 -1.44 -3.42 -7.57
C PHE A 88 -0.22 -2.84 -6.85
N MET A 89 -0.48 -2.08 -5.78
CA MET A 89 0.54 -1.71 -4.80
C MET A 89 0.60 -2.76 -3.70
N LEU A 90 1.80 -3.24 -3.42
CA LEU A 90 2.10 -4.30 -2.46
C LEU A 90 3.37 -3.96 -1.68
N SER A 91 3.55 -4.60 -0.53
CA SER A 91 4.87 -4.73 0.07
C SER A 91 5.44 -6.12 -0.16
N GLY A 92 6.71 -6.30 0.23
CA GLY A 92 7.32 -7.61 0.32
C GLY A 92 6.72 -8.55 1.36
N ASP A 93 5.83 -8.13 2.26
CA ASP A 93 5.18 -9.07 3.19
C ASP A 93 3.71 -9.40 2.84
N ASP A 94 3.28 -9.05 1.62
CA ASP A 94 1.98 -9.43 1.09
C ASP A 94 2.10 -10.78 0.37
N LEU A 95 1.20 -11.71 0.68
CA LEU A 95 1.10 -13.01 0.01
C LEU A 95 -0.08 -13.00 -0.96
N LEU A 96 0.11 -13.56 -2.15
CA LEU A 96 -0.99 -13.79 -3.09
C LEU A 96 -1.93 -14.90 -2.58
N CYS A 97 -3.24 -14.68 -2.69
CA CYS A 97 -4.28 -15.61 -2.21
C CYS A 97 -5.25 -16.07 -3.31
N MET A 98 -5.01 -15.66 -4.56
CA MET A 98 -5.82 -16.03 -5.72
C MET A 98 -4.94 -16.40 -6.90
N THR A 99 -5.37 -17.38 -7.69
CA THR A 99 -4.68 -17.73 -8.94
C THR A 99 -4.70 -16.55 -9.92
N ASN A 100 -3.70 -16.47 -10.80
CA ASN A 100 -3.65 -15.42 -11.85
C ASN A 100 -4.95 -15.40 -12.69
N LYS A 101 -5.53 -16.57 -12.99
CA LYS A 101 -6.83 -16.69 -13.67
C LYS A 101 -7.97 -16.08 -12.86
N ASN A 102 -8.05 -16.35 -11.55
CA ASN A 102 -9.10 -15.81 -10.68
C ASN A 102 -8.95 -14.31 -10.47
N ILE A 103 -7.73 -13.77 -10.38
CA ILE A 103 -7.51 -12.31 -10.41
C ILE A 103 -8.10 -11.71 -11.68
N ASN A 104 -7.86 -12.33 -12.84
CA ASN A 104 -8.41 -11.86 -14.10
C ASN A 104 -9.95 -11.90 -14.12
N ALA A 105 -10.56 -12.94 -13.59
CA ALA A 105 -12.01 -13.05 -13.47
C ALA A 105 -12.58 -11.99 -12.52
N THR A 106 -12.00 -11.84 -11.33
CA THR A 106 -12.40 -10.84 -10.33
C THR A 106 -12.35 -9.43 -10.90
N LEU A 107 -11.24 -9.05 -11.54
CA LEU A 107 -11.09 -7.71 -12.13
C LEU A 107 -12.10 -7.44 -13.25
N ARG A 108 -12.41 -8.43 -14.09
CA ARG A 108 -13.46 -8.30 -15.11
C ARG A 108 -14.86 -8.20 -14.50
N ASN A 109 -15.15 -8.98 -13.47
CA ASN A 109 -16.46 -8.98 -12.80
C ASN A 109 -16.76 -7.65 -12.11
N ILE A 110 -15.74 -6.94 -11.62
CA ILE A 110 -15.89 -5.60 -11.05
C ILE A 110 -15.74 -4.48 -12.08
N ASP A 111 -15.67 -4.80 -13.38
CA ASP A 111 -15.46 -3.85 -14.49
C ASP A 111 -14.20 -2.98 -14.29
N TYR A 112 -13.10 -3.62 -13.85
CA TYR A 112 -11.81 -2.96 -13.60
C TYR A 112 -11.91 -1.74 -12.68
N LYS A 113 -12.91 -1.67 -11.80
CA LYS A 113 -13.01 -0.60 -10.80
C LYS A 113 -11.78 -0.57 -9.91
N ASN A 114 -11.47 0.62 -9.41
CA ASN A 114 -10.37 0.82 -8.46
C ASN A 114 -10.69 0.12 -7.13
N LEU A 115 -9.72 -0.64 -6.63
CA LEU A 115 -9.76 -1.34 -5.36
C LEU A 115 -9.11 -0.44 -4.29
N ILE A 116 -9.93 0.43 -3.73
CA ILE A 116 -9.54 1.46 -2.75
C ILE A 116 -10.53 1.38 -1.59
N HIS A 117 -10.04 1.13 -0.39
CA HIS A 117 -10.88 1.17 0.81
C HIS A 117 -10.73 2.50 1.52
N TYR A 118 -11.78 3.31 1.52
CA TYR A 118 -11.87 4.49 2.37
C TYR A 118 -12.27 4.07 3.79
N GLN A 119 -11.87 4.86 4.79
CA GLN A 119 -12.38 4.65 6.14
C GLN A 119 -13.92 4.71 6.17
N ASP A 120 -14.52 3.74 6.83
CA ASP A 120 -15.96 3.60 7.07
C ASP A 120 -16.18 2.84 8.37
N ASP A 121 -17.40 2.36 8.62
CA ASP A 121 -17.78 1.66 9.85
C ASP A 121 -17.01 0.34 10.08
N ARG A 122 -16.27 -0.16 9.08
CA ARG A 122 -15.40 -1.36 9.21
C ARG A 122 -14.05 -1.02 9.84
N ASN A 123 -13.72 0.26 10.05
CA ASN A 123 -12.46 0.68 10.66
C ASN A 123 -12.62 1.82 11.68
N PRO A 124 -11.70 1.93 12.66
CA PRO A 124 -11.66 3.08 13.54
C PRO A 124 -11.46 4.39 12.76
N TRP A 125 -12.28 5.39 13.05
CA TRP A 125 -12.15 6.71 12.45
C TRP A 125 -10.88 7.41 12.94
N ILE A 126 -10.13 7.98 12.00
CA ILE A 126 -8.95 8.82 12.27
C ILE A 126 -9.08 10.08 11.43
N ASP A 127 -8.95 11.24 12.06
CA ASP A 127 -8.95 12.52 11.35
C ASP A 127 -7.79 12.54 10.32
N PRO A 128 -8.07 12.59 9.00
CA PRO A 128 -7.02 12.67 8.00
C PRO A 128 -6.22 13.97 8.07
N VAL A 129 -6.82 15.07 8.55
CA VAL A 129 -6.16 16.38 8.63
C VAL A 129 -5.00 16.34 9.61
N ILE A 130 -5.17 15.66 10.76
CA ILE A 130 -4.11 15.57 11.77
C ILE A 130 -2.83 14.97 11.18
N ARG A 131 -2.94 14.01 10.25
CA ARG A 131 -1.81 13.33 9.59
C ARG A 131 -0.94 14.27 8.76
N VAL A 132 -1.47 15.40 8.30
CA VAL A 132 -0.82 16.29 7.32
C VAL A 132 -0.54 17.70 7.89
N LYS A 133 -1.38 18.18 8.80
CA LYS A 133 -1.38 19.56 9.34
C LYS A 133 -0.11 19.95 10.08
N TYR A 134 0.58 18.99 10.72
CA TYR A 134 1.68 19.25 11.64
C TYR A 134 3.04 18.82 11.08
N LYS A 135 4.10 19.45 11.58
CA LYS A 135 5.49 19.01 11.44
C LYS A 135 5.80 18.06 12.59
N TYR A 136 5.83 16.76 12.30
CA TYR A 136 6.04 15.73 13.31
C TYR A 136 7.53 15.50 13.62
N PRO A 137 7.95 15.63 14.89
CA PRO A 137 9.31 15.28 15.32
C PRO A 137 9.66 13.81 15.10
N ASP A 138 10.94 13.48 14.95
CA ASP A 138 11.40 12.14 14.55
C ASP A 138 10.89 10.98 15.42
N TYR A 139 10.76 11.19 16.73
CA TYR A 139 10.25 10.15 17.63
C TYR A 139 8.80 9.78 17.35
N PHE A 140 8.02 10.58 16.61
CA PHE A 140 6.68 10.18 16.15
C PHE A 140 6.75 8.97 15.21
N TYR A 141 7.82 8.83 14.43
CA TYR A 141 8.03 7.72 13.49
C TYR A 141 8.67 6.48 14.14
N ALA A 142 9.09 6.56 15.41
CA ALA A 142 9.63 5.42 16.14
C ALA A 142 8.56 4.35 16.39
N ARG A 143 8.78 3.14 15.84
CA ARG A 143 7.91 1.96 16.03
C ARG A 143 7.93 1.45 17.48
N ASN A 144 9.12 1.26 18.03
CA ASN A 144 9.32 0.78 19.40
C ASN A 144 9.47 1.96 20.39
N ALA A 145 8.52 2.90 20.35
CA ALA A 145 8.54 4.05 21.24
C ALA A 145 8.33 3.61 22.69
N SER A 146 9.19 4.08 23.60
CA SER A 146 9.05 3.89 25.04
C SER A 146 7.71 4.45 25.55
N VAL A 147 7.25 3.98 26.72
CA VAL A 147 6.01 4.47 27.35
C VAL A 147 6.02 6.00 27.49
N PHE A 148 7.16 6.56 27.90
CA PHE A 148 7.37 8.00 27.97
C PHE A 148 7.17 8.69 26.61
N CYS A 149 7.75 8.15 25.53
CA CYS A 149 7.56 8.69 24.19
C CYS A 149 6.09 8.62 23.76
N ARG A 150 5.38 7.52 24.05
CA ARG A 150 3.94 7.38 23.74
C ARG A 150 3.10 8.42 24.49
N ALA A 151 3.36 8.62 25.77
CA ALA A 151 2.70 9.64 26.59
C ALA A 151 2.98 11.05 26.05
N LYS A 152 4.25 11.36 25.72
CA LYS A 152 4.65 12.64 25.10
C LYS A 152 3.93 12.90 23.78
N LYS A 153 3.84 11.90 22.88
CA LYS A 153 3.08 12.02 21.62
C LYS A 153 1.63 12.40 21.88
N LYS A 154 0.96 11.68 22.79
CA LYS A 154 -0.45 11.92 23.14
C LYS A 154 -0.65 13.31 23.74
N LEU A 155 0.26 13.74 24.63
CA LEU A 155 0.25 15.07 25.24
C LEU A 155 0.34 16.17 24.17
N MET A 156 1.31 16.06 23.26
CA MET A 156 1.51 17.09 22.24
C MET A 156 0.35 17.21 21.27
N LEU A 157 -0.27 16.09 20.89
CA LEU A 157 -1.48 16.10 20.06
C LEU A 157 -2.67 16.71 20.82
N LYS A 158 -2.88 16.31 22.09
CA LYS A 158 -3.99 16.80 22.91
C LYS A 158 -3.91 18.31 23.15
N PHE A 159 -2.71 18.84 23.37
CA PHE A 159 -2.47 20.25 23.67
C PHE A 159 -2.02 21.09 22.46
N ASN A 160 -2.08 20.54 21.23
CA ASN A 160 -1.66 21.21 20.00
C ASN A 160 -0.26 21.84 20.07
N LEU A 161 0.69 21.17 20.73
CA LEU A 161 2.08 21.66 20.92
C LEU A 161 2.99 21.36 19.72
N LEU A 162 2.42 20.97 18.58
CA LEU A 162 3.17 20.66 17.37
C LEU A 162 3.24 21.90 16.46
N ASN A 163 4.42 22.11 15.88
CA ASN A 163 4.60 23.11 14.84
C ASN A 163 3.71 22.78 13.63
N THR A 164 3.16 23.81 13.01
CA THR A 164 2.31 23.67 11.83
C THR A 164 3.15 23.46 10.57
N ASN A 165 2.55 22.78 9.60
CA ASN A 165 3.13 22.57 8.28
C ASN A 165 2.73 23.71 7.34
N ASP A 166 3.67 24.61 7.03
CA ASP A 166 3.41 25.80 6.22
C ASP A 166 2.85 25.45 4.84
N ALA A 167 3.37 24.38 4.21
CA ALA A 167 2.88 23.93 2.92
C ALA A 167 1.41 23.45 2.99
N PHE A 168 1.02 22.78 4.07
CA PHE A 168 -0.38 22.41 4.30
C PHE A 168 -1.26 23.66 4.36
N PHE A 169 -0.91 24.68 5.16
CA PHE A 169 -1.74 25.89 5.26
C PHE A 169 -1.74 26.72 3.98
N LYS A 170 -0.61 26.74 3.26
CA LYS A 170 -0.48 27.40 1.96
C LYS A 170 -1.40 26.79 0.92
N TYR A 171 -1.53 25.47 0.85
CA TYR A 171 -2.19 24.79 -0.27
C TYR A 171 -3.51 24.08 0.07
N ARG A 172 -3.88 23.93 1.35
CA ARG A 172 -5.12 23.23 1.75
C ARG A 172 -6.40 23.78 1.13
N HIS A 173 -6.41 25.05 0.71
CA HIS A 173 -7.57 25.67 0.06
C HIS A 173 -7.79 25.16 -1.37
N LEU A 174 -6.79 24.54 -2.00
CA LEU A 174 -6.89 23.91 -3.31
C LEU A 174 -7.55 22.52 -3.24
N ILE A 175 -7.73 21.97 -2.04
CA ILE A 175 -8.33 20.66 -1.79
C ILE A 175 -9.64 20.86 -1.03
N HIS A 176 -10.73 20.27 -1.52
CA HIS A 176 -12.04 20.37 -0.88
C HIS A 176 -12.08 19.71 0.51
N SER A 177 -11.50 18.51 0.62
CA SER A 177 -11.49 17.71 1.85
C SER A 177 -10.38 16.68 1.81
N PHE A 178 -9.93 16.24 2.99
CA PHE A 178 -8.94 15.18 3.14
C PHE A 178 -9.65 13.86 3.42
N TYR A 179 -9.14 12.80 2.83
CA TYR A 179 -9.71 11.46 2.92
C TYR A 179 -8.63 10.48 3.33
N LYS A 180 -8.99 9.51 4.17
CA LYS A 180 -8.11 8.43 4.62
C LYS A 180 -8.67 7.09 4.14
N GLY A 181 -7.77 6.14 3.90
CA GLY A 181 -8.12 4.75 3.70
C GLY A 181 -6.96 3.80 3.99
N THR A 182 -6.96 2.66 3.29
CA THR A 182 -5.92 1.63 3.38
C THR A 182 -4.70 1.99 2.53
N ASN A 183 -3.50 1.74 3.05
CA ASN A 183 -2.28 2.06 2.33
C ASN A 183 -2.11 1.28 1.00
N TRP A 184 -2.47 -0.01 1.00
CA TRP A 184 -2.36 -0.87 -0.17
C TRP A 184 -3.62 -0.79 -1.02
N PHE A 185 -3.45 -0.72 -2.33
CA PHE A 185 -4.54 -0.55 -3.28
C PHE A 185 -4.29 -1.20 -4.63
N GLY A 186 -5.35 -1.30 -5.43
CA GLY A 186 -5.27 -1.57 -6.86
C GLY A 186 -6.01 -0.50 -7.66
N ILE A 187 -5.48 -0.12 -8.83
CA ILE A 187 -6.11 0.88 -9.70
C ILE A 187 -6.02 0.48 -11.17
N ASN A 188 -7.00 0.92 -11.94
CA ASN A 188 -6.98 0.78 -13.40
C ASN A 188 -6.08 1.82 -14.06
N ASN A 189 -5.77 1.59 -15.35
CA ASN A 189 -4.86 2.46 -16.08
C ASN A 189 -5.36 3.90 -16.24
N LYS A 190 -6.66 4.08 -16.48
CA LYS A 190 -7.28 5.42 -16.54
C LYS A 190 -6.98 6.24 -15.28
N THR A 191 -7.05 5.60 -14.12
CA THR A 191 -6.76 6.24 -12.83
C THR A 191 -5.26 6.46 -12.63
N LEU A 192 -4.43 5.49 -13.01
CA LEU A 192 -2.96 5.62 -13.01
C LEU A 192 -2.50 6.83 -13.83
N GLU A 193 -2.95 6.97 -15.08
CA GLU A 193 -2.60 8.07 -15.97
C GLU A 193 -3.02 9.43 -15.38
N LYS A 194 -4.24 9.53 -14.83
CA LYS A 194 -4.73 10.74 -14.15
C LYS A 194 -3.84 11.14 -12.98
N ILE A 195 -3.44 10.17 -12.14
CA ILE A 195 -2.55 10.41 -10.99
C ILE A 195 -1.21 10.93 -11.47
N ILE A 196 -0.56 10.24 -12.42
CA ILE A 196 0.77 10.62 -12.89
C ILE A 196 0.76 12.00 -13.53
N ARG A 197 -0.23 12.29 -14.39
CA ARG A 197 -0.38 13.60 -15.03
C ARG A 197 -0.50 14.70 -13.97
N PHE A 198 -1.42 14.55 -13.03
CA PHE A 198 -1.62 15.54 -11.97
C PHE A 198 -0.36 15.78 -11.15
N LEU A 199 0.32 14.72 -10.71
CA LEU A 199 1.51 14.84 -9.87
C LEU A 199 2.73 15.46 -10.58
N ASN A 200 2.81 15.31 -11.91
CA ASN A 200 3.82 15.99 -12.70
C ASN A 200 3.54 17.50 -12.81
N ASP A 201 2.28 17.88 -12.93
CA ASP A 201 1.88 19.29 -13.09
C ASP A 201 1.74 20.03 -11.74
N ASN A 202 1.58 19.31 -10.63
CA ASN A 202 1.18 19.87 -9.32
C ASN A 202 2.11 19.45 -8.18
N HIS A 203 3.37 19.88 -8.22
CA HIS A 203 4.34 19.59 -7.15
C HIS A 203 3.89 20.07 -5.75
N TRP A 204 3.10 21.14 -5.69
CA TRP A 204 2.52 21.65 -4.43
C TRP A 204 1.74 20.57 -3.66
N TYR A 205 1.15 19.60 -4.36
CA TYR A 205 0.37 18.55 -3.73
C TYR A 205 1.26 17.63 -2.91
N TYR A 206 2.39 17.18 -3.47
CA TYR A 206 3.41 16.43 -2.71
C TYR A 206 3.95 17.24 -1.53
N ASP A 207 4.14 18.55 -1.73
CA ASP A 207 4.72 19.44 -0.73
C ASP A 207 3.92 19.52 0.56
N MET A 208 2.59 19.47 0.45
CA MET A 208 1.71 19.41 1.61
C MET A 208 2.01 18.24 2.54
N TYR A 209 2.54 17.13 2.02
CA TYR A 209 2.75 15.89 2.79
C TYR A 209 4.19 15.69 3.26
N ARG A 210 5.12 16.63 2.96
CA ARG A 210 6.57 16.49 3.29
C ARG A 210 6.85 16.14 4.75
N HIS A 211 6.03 16.65 5.67
CA HIS A 211 6.18 16.43 7.11
C HIS A 211 5.06 15.59 7.72
N SER A 212 4.26 14.92 6.86
CA SER A 212 3.13 14.12 7.30
C SER A 212 3.55 12.90 8.11
N LEU A 213 2.66 12.45 8.99
CA LEU A 213 2.78 11.21 9.76
C LEU A 213 1.77 10.20 9.24
N CYS A 214 2.25 9.07 8.69
CA CYS A 214 1.45 8.08 7.95
C CYS A 214 0.59 8.76 6.87
N GLY A 215 1.17 9.72 6.15
CA GLY A 215 0.49 10.46 5.10
C GLY A 215 0.16 9.60 3.87
N ASP A 216 0.82 8.45 3.72
CA ASP A 216 0.55 7.44 2.70
C ASP A 216 -0.90 6.92 2.76
N GLU A 217 -1.49 6.84 3.95
CA GLU A 217 -2.91 6.49 4.14
C GLU A 217 -3.88 7.61 3.75
N VAL A 218 -3.40 8.83 3.49
CA VAL A 218 -4.22 10.02 3.17
C VAL A 218 -3.96 10.55 1.76
N PHE A 219 -2.72 10.46 1.28
CA PHE A 219 -2.24 11.04 0.03
C PHE A 219 -3.06 10.56 -1.16
N PHE A 220 -3.06 9.26 -1.45
CA PHE A 220 -3.75 8.74 -2.63
C PHE A 220 -5.27 8.84 -2.51
N HIS A 221 -5.85 8.63 -1.34
CA HIS A 221 -7.31 8.77 -1.11
C HIS A 221 -7.80 10.20 -1.37
N THR A 222 -7.06 11.19 -0.86
CA THR A 222 -7.37 12.60 -1.08
C THR A 222 -7.21 12.96 -2.56
N LEU A 223 -6.13 12.49 -3.19
CA LEU A 223 -5.86 12.72 -4.61
C LEU A 223 -6.96 12.14 -5.50
N LEU A 224 -7.40 10.91 -5.26
CA LEU A 224 -8.45 10.26 -6.03
C LEU A 224 -9.77 11.03 -5.98
N LYS A 225 -10.16 11.51 -4.78
CA LYS A 225 -11.34 12.37 -4.63
C LYS A 225 -11.16 13.71 -5.34
N HIS A 226 -9.98 14.33 -5.22
CA HIS A 226 -9.66 15.59 -5.91
C HIS A 226 -9.73 15.45 -7.45
N LEU A 227 -9.33 14.30 -7.98
CA LEU A 227 -9.37 13.98 -9.42
C LEU A 227 -10.74 13.47 -9.90
N ASN A 228 -11.77 13.53 -9.05
CA ASN A 228 -13.11 13.03 -9.33
C ASN A 228 -13.10 11.58 -9.86
N VAL A 229 -12.33 10.71 -9.23
CA VAL A 229 -12.34 9.27 -9.51
C VAL A 229 -13.57 8.65 -8.84
N THR A 230 -14.50 8.13 -9.64
CA THR A 230 -15.81 7.64 -9.19
C THR A 230 -15.99 6.13 -9.40
N ASP A 231 -15.18 5.51 -10.25
CA ASP A 231 -15.16 4.08 -10.55
C ASP A 231 -14.39 3.30 -9.48
N ILE A 232 -14.95 3.27 -8.26
CA ILE A 232 -14.38 2.58 -7.10
C ILE A 232 -15.27 1.39 -6.75
N TYR A 233 -14.66 0.23 -6.54
CA TYR A 233 -15.36 -0.95 -6.08
C TYR A 233 -15.87 -0.72 -4.65
N HIS A 234 -17.07 -1.19 -4.36
CA HIS A 234 -17.63 -1.11 -3.02
C HIS A 234 -18.47 -2.35 -2.74
N ASN A 235 -18.16 -3.04 -1.65
CA ASN A 235 -18.96 -4.15 -1.16
C ASN A 235 -18.87 -4.24 0.36
N THR A 236 -19.96 -3.93 1.04
CA THR A 236 -20.06 -3.94 2.51
C THR A 236 -19.93 -5.34 3.12
N THR A 237 -20.14 -6.41 2.35
CA THR A 237 -19.96 -7.79 2.83
C THR A 237 -18.49 -8.21 2.88
N MET A 238 -17.60 -7.47 2.21
CA MET A 238 -16.17 -7.73 2.23
C MET A 238 -15.50 -7.03 3.41
N ILE A 239 -14.38 -7.60 3.89
CA ILE A 239 -13.57 -7.03 4.96
C ILE A 239 -13.10 -5.61 4.63
N ASN A 240 -12.82 -5.34 3.34
CA ASN A 240 -12.55 -4.01 2.80
C ASN A 240 -12.68 -4.01 1.27
N ASP A 241 -12.75 -2.82 0.69
CA ASP A 241 -12.89 -2.61 -0.75
C ASP A 241 -11.55 -2.69 -1.52
N ALA A 242 -10.41 -2.83 -0.81
CA ALA A 242 -9.09 -3.03 -1.42
C ALA A 242 -8.79 -4.52 -1.70
N LEU A 243 -9.70 -5.44 -1.30
CA LEU A 243 -9.55 -6.89 -1.40
C LEU A 243 -8.22 -7.39 -0.81
N ARG A 244 -7.91 -6.88 0.39
CA ARG A 244 -6.71 -7.25 1.16
C ARG A 244 -7.12 -7.85 2.50
N TYR A 245 -6.76 -9.10 2.76
CA TYR A 245 -6.97 -9.69 4.08
C TYR A 245 -5.89 -9.15 5.03
N ILE A 246 -6.29 -8.31 5.99
CA ILE A 246 -5.37 -7.76 7.01
C ILE A 246 -6.05 -7.81 8.36
N ASP A 247 -5.43 -8.50 9.32
CA ASP A 247 -5.97 -8.60 10.66
C ASP A 247 -5.53 -7.41 11.52
N TRP A 248 -6.45 -6.48 11.73
CA TRP A 248 -6.30 -5.33 12.63
C TRP A 248 -7.02 -5.52 13.97
N ALA A 249 -7.62 -6.69 14.20
CA ALA A 249 -8.51 -6.94 15.34
C ALA A 249 -7.88 -7.83 16.39
N THR A 250 -7.15 -8.87 15.99
CA THR A 250 -6.54 -9.81 16.92
C THR A 250 -5.06 -9.49 17.07
N GLY A 251 -4.64 -9.03 18.26
CA GLY A 251 -3.25 -8.60 18.54
C GLY A 251 -2.28 -9.78 18.76
N PRO A 252 -1.08 -9.54 19.32
CA PRO A 252 -0.67 -8.37 20.10
C PRO A 252 -0.07 -7.22 19.28
N GLU A 253 0.42 -7.48 18.07
CA GLU A 253 0.94 -6.48 17.12
C GLU A 253 -0.13 -6.16 16.06
N TYR A 254 -0.10 -4.95 15.49
CA TYR A 254 -1.07 -4.51 14.49
C TYR A 254 -0.38 -3.95 13.23
N PRO A 255 -0.68 -4.49 12.03
CA PRO A 255 -1.55 -5.65 11.81
C PRO A 255 -0.92 -6.94 12.37
N ARG A 256 -1.74 -7.93 12.74
CA ARG A 256 -1.26 -9.22 13.26
C ARG A 256 -0.39 -9.94 12.25
N MET A 257 0.59 -10.66 12.76
CA MET A 257 1.30 -11.69 12.00
C MET A 257 0.37 -12.89 11.76
N LEU A 258 0.05 -13.13 10.50
CA LEU A 258 -0.72 -14.27 9.98
C LEU A 258 0.18 -15.50 9.85
N ASN A 259 -0.38 -16.67 10.11
CA ASN A 259 0.29 -17.95 10.04
C ASN A 259 -0.60 -19.01 9.38
N GLU A 260 -0.14 -20.27 9.38
CA GLU A 260 -0.83 -21.43 8.81
C GLU A 260 -2.29 -21.60 9.30
N LYS A 261 -2.61 -21.18 10.54
CA LYS A 261 -3.96 -21.31 11.10
C LYS A 261 -4.97 -20.35 10.47
N ASP A 262 -4.47 -19.30 9.81
CA ASP A 262 -5.30 -18.28 9.16
C ASP A 262 -5.69 -18.63 7.72
N ILE A 263 -5.06 -19.66 7.13
CA ILE A 263 -5.18 -20.02 5.71
C ILE A 263 -6.63 -20.22 5.29
N GLU A 264 -7.41 -20.97 6.08
CA GLU A 264 -8.83 -21.23 5.81
C GLU A 264 -9.65 -19.93 5.76
N GLN A 265 -9.41 -19.03 6.71
CA GLN A 265 -10.13 -17.76 6.78
C GLN A 265 -9.73 -16.83 5.63
N ILE A 266 -8.45 -16.83 5.27
CA ILE A 266 -7.94 -16.08 4.12
C ILE A 266 -8.59 -16.57 2.82
N LYS A 267 -8.63 -17.88 2.59
CA LYS A 267 -9.25 -18.46 1.39
C LYS A 267 -10.73 -18.11 1.30
N LYS A 268 -11.48 -18.21 2.41
CA LYS A 268 -12.90 -17.83 2.50
C LYS A 268 -13.16 -16.34 2.34
N SER A 269 -12.17 -15.49 2.62
CA SER A 269 -12.35 -14.03 2.58
C SER A 269 -12.57 -13.46 1.17
N GLY A 270 -12.22 -14.21 0.12
CA GLY A 270 -12.28 -13.72 -1.26
C GLY A 270 -11.33 -12.54 -1.54
N CYS A 271 -10.34 -12.29 -0.68
CA CYS A 271 -9.32 -11.26 -0.91
C CYS A 271 -8.26 -11.75 -1.91
N ILE A 272 -7.69 -10.83 -2.68
CA ILE A 272 -6.65 -11.16 -3.67
C ILE A 272 -5.31 -11.40 -2.99
N PHE A 273 -5.03 -10.68 -1.91
CA PHE A 273 -3.79 -10.80 -1.13
C PHE A 273 -4.10 -10.76 0.36
N ALA A 274 -3.16 -11.26 1.15
CA ALA A 274 -3.20 -11.21 2.61
C ALA A 274 -1.90 -10.61 3.18
N ARG A 275 -1.99 -10.02 4.36
CA ARG A 275 -0.89 -9.35 5.07
C ARG A 275 -1.13 -9.31 6.58
N LYS A 276 -0.11 -9.40 7.43
CA LYS A 276 1.31 -9.67 7.17
C LYS A 276 1.64 -11.09 7.61
N PHE A 277 2.44 -11.84 6.87
CA PHE A 277 2.80 -13.22 7.27
C PHE A 277 4.09 -13.30 8.08
N SER A 278 4.15 -14.29 8.97
CA SER A 278 5.39 -14.78 9.57
C SER A 278 6.18 -15.64 8.57
N ASP A 279 7.43 -15.94 8.93
CA ASP A 279 8.34 -16.75 8.10
C ASP A 279 8.01 -18.26 8.16
N ASP A 280 6.92 -18.66 8.82
CA ASP A 280 6.39 -20.03 8.94
C ASP A 280 5.53 -20.46 7.74
N ILE A 281 5.07 -19.52 6.92
CA ILE A 281 4.38 -19.84 5.68
C ILE A 281 5.35 -20.52 4.69
N ASN A 282 4.89 -21.52 3.95
CA ASN A 282 5.72 -22.31 3.04
C ASN A 282 5.00 -22.57 1.70
N GLN A 283 5.65 -23.31 0.80
CA GLN A 283 5.12 -23.63 -0.54
C GLN A 283 3.82 -24.45 -0.49
N GLU A 284 3.65 -25.35 0.48
CA GLU A 284 2.46 -26.18 0.63
C GLU A 284 1.26 -25.32 1.02
N HIS A 285 1.43 -24.49 2.04
CA HIS A 285 0.44 -23.50 2.47
C HIS A 285 0.01 -22.56 1.33
N PHE A 286 0.98 -22.08 0.56
CA PHE A 286 0.71 -21.23 -0.59
C PHE A 286 -0.01 -21.96 -1.72
N SER A 287 0.38 -23.19 -2.03
CA SER A 287 -0.30 -24.02 -3.04
C SER A 287 -1.73 -24.32 -2.64
N TYR A 288 -1.98 -24.56 -1.34
CA TYR A 288 -3.33 -24.74 -0.81
C TYR A 288 -4.17 -23.46 -0.91
N LEU A 289 -3.61 -22.29 -0.58
CA LEU A 289 -4.31 -20.99 -0.79
C LEU A 289 -4.73 -20.78 -2.25
N LEU A 290 -3.92 -21.23 -3.20
CA LEU A 290 -4.20 -21.11 -4.63
C LEU A 290 -5.04 -22.25 -5.22
N SER A 291 -5.31 -23.30 -4.44
CA SER A 291 -6.19 -24.39 -4.88
C SER A 291 -7.62 -23.87 -5.07
N VAL A 292 -8.23 -24.22 -6.20
CA VAL A 292 -9.66 -24.01 -6.43
C VAL A 292 -10.38 -25.13 -5.70
N ASP A 293 -11.43 -24.81 -4.94
CA ASP A 293 -12.34 -25.81 -4.38
C ASP A 293 -13.09 -26.57 -5.50
#